data_AF-A0A975AAB6-F1
#
_entry.id   AF-A0A975AAB6-F1
#
_cell.length_a   1.000
_cell.length_b   1.000
_cell.length_c   1.000
_cell.angle_alpha   90.00
_cell.angle_beta   90.00
_cell.angle_gamma   90.00
#
_symmetry.space_group_name_H-M   'P 1'
#
loop_
_entity.id
_entity.type
_entity.pdbx_description
1 polymer ?
#
loop_
_entity_poly.entity_id
_entity_poly.type
_entity_poly.pdbx_seq_one_letter_code
_entity_poly.pdbx_strand_id
1 'polypeptide(L)'
;MAHEPIKDTDPTLGKLVMDAQRDISTLISQEIALAKSEIKVSVRHGGLGLGLFAGAAFLGLLAVIMLSVAIAYFIHWNGAGLDLHWAFLIVFGLYVLIAALLAFVGIKQVKQVKAPERAIQQGKQIPSALKGRG
;
A
#
# COMPACT_ATOMS: atom_id res chain seq x y z
N MET A 1 -62.86 27.35 40.91
CA MET A 1 -62.57 26.32 39.89
C MET A 1 -61.14 26.55 39.46
N ALA A 2 -60.22 25.67 39.87
CA ALA A 2 -58.80 25.79 39.55
C ALA A 2 -58.55 25.18 38.17
N HIS A 3 -57.91 25.93 37.28
CA HIS A 3 -57.49 25.46 35.97
C HIS A 3 -56.16 24.71 36.12
N GLU A 4 -56.14 23.39 35.91
CA GLU A 4 -54.91 22.66 35.66
C GLU A 4 -54.48 22.86 34.19
N PRO A 5 -53.24 23.26 33.91
CA PRO A 5 -52.75 23.31 32.54
C PRO A 5 -52.51 21.88 32.02
N ILE A 6 -53.22 21.53 30.96
CA ILE A 6 -53.00 20.30 30.20
C ILE A 6 -51.57 20.32 29.64
N LYS A 7 -50.78 19.32 30.02
CA LYS A 7 -49.42 19.14 29.54
C LYS A 7 -49.51 18.38 28.20
N ASP A 8 -49.46 19.11 27.09
CA ASP A 8 -49.37 18.54 25.74
C ASP A 8 -48.15 17.60 25.67
N THR A 9 -48.43 16.29 25.72
CA THR A 9 -47.40 15.24 25.84
C THR A 9 -47.19 14.48 24.52
N ASP A 10 -47.87 14.87 23.44
CA ASP A 10 -47.66 14.29 22.12
C ASP A 10 -46.50 14.99 21.40
N PRO A 11 -45.51 14.26 20.85
CA PRO A 11 -44.48 14.84 20.01
C PRO A 11 -45.13 15.54 18.81
N THR A 12 -44.95 16.85 18.71
CA THR A 12 -45.39 17.59 17.52
C THR A 12 -44.65 17.06 16.29
N LEU A 13 -45.30 17.05 15.11
CA LEU A 13 -44.67 16.62 13.85
C LEU A 13 -43.32 17.33 13.59
N GLY A 14 -43.21 18.60 14.00
CA GLY A 14 -41.97 19.36 13.93
C GLY A 14 -40.85 18.78 14.80
N LYS A 15 -41.17 18.24 15.98
CA LYS A 15 -40.20 17.58 16.86
C LYS A 15 -39.68 16.27 16.26
N LEU A 16 -40.56 15.46 15.66
CA LEU A 16 -40.18 14.20 15.02
C LEU A 16 -39.25 14.41 13.81
N VAL A 17 -39.51 15.43 12.99
CA VAL A 17 -38.64 15.79 11.85
C VAL A 17 -37.29 16.30 12.34
N MET A 18 -37.27 17.13 13.39
CA MET A 18 -36.03 17.61 14.01
C MET A 18 -35.20 16.47 14.61
N ASP A 19 -35.85 15.51 15.28
CA ASP A 19 -35.18 14.34 15.84
C ASP A 19 -34.61 13.44 14.73
N ALA A 20 -35.36 13.18 13.65
CA ALA A 20 -34.88 12.40 12.51
C ALA A 20 -33.69 13.06 11.78
N GLN A 21 -33.70 14.38 11.59
CA GLN A 21 -32.56 15.11 11.02
C GLN A 21 -31.32 15.01 11.91
N ARG A 22 -31.52 15.06 13.23
CA ARG A 22 -30.44 14.94 14.21
C ARG A 22 -29.85 13.54 14.23
N ASP A 23 -30.67 12.51 14.07
CA ASP A 23 -30.20 11.12 13.98
C ASP A 23 -29.38 10.88 12.71
N ILE A 24 -29.85 11.40 11.56
CA ILE A 24 -29.10 11.32 10.29
C ILE A 24 -27.76 12.05 10.41
N SER A 25 -27.75 13.25 10.99
CA SER A 25 -26.50 14.01 11.24
C SER A 25 -25.54 13.22 12.13
N THR A 26 -26.08 12.55 13.15
CA THR A 26 -25.31 11.69 14.05
C THR A 26 -24.70 10.49 13.32
N LEU A 27 -25.47 9.78 12.50
CA LEU A 27 -24.97 8.66 11.69
C LEU A 27 -23.84 9.10 10.74
N ILE A 28 -24.02 10.22 10.04
CA ILE A 28 -22.99 10.76 9.14
C ILE A 28 -21.70 11.07 9.91
N SER A 29 -21.82 11.71 11.08
CA SER A 29 -20.64 11.99 11.92
C SER A 29 -19.94 10.72 12.40
N GLN A 30 -20.69 9.67 12.69
CA GLN A 30 -20.16 8.37 13.12
C GLN A 30 -19.43 7.67 11.97
N GLU A 31 -19.99 7.70 10.75
CA GLU A 31 -19.35 7.11 9.57
C GLU A 31 -18.03 7.84 9.25
N ILE A 32 -18.01 9.17 9.35
CA ILE A 32 -16.79 9.97 9.20
C ILE A 32 -15.77 9.62 10.29
N ALA A 33 -16.21 9.47 11.55
CA ALA A 33 -15.34 9.09 12.65
C ALA A 33 -14.74 7.68 12.44
N LEU A 34 -15.55 6.74 11.95
CA LEU A 34 -15.14 5.38 11.63
C LEU A 34 -14.13 5.37 10.49
N ALA A 35 -14.45 6.02 9.36
CA ALA A 35 -13.54 6.14 8.22
C ALA A 35 -12.22 6.81 8.61
N LYS A 36 -12.26 7.86 9.45
CA LYS A 36 -11.04 8.48 10.00
C LYS A 36 -10.23 7.49 10.84
N SER A 37 -10.89 6.65 11.64
CA SER A 37 -10.21 5.64 12.46
C SER A 37 -9.54 4.56 11.60
N GLU A 38 -10.22 4.10 10.54
CA GLU A 38 -9.70 3.08 9.63
C GLU A 38 -8.52 3.62 8.81
N ILE A 39 -8.64 4.84 8.27
CA ILE A 39 -7.55 5.53 7.60
C ILE A 39 -6.36 5.73 8.53
N LYS A 40 -6.59 6.14 9.79
CA LYS A 40 -5.50 6.32 10.78
C LYS A 40 -4.76 5.00 11.04
N VAL A 41 -5.48 3.89 11.19
CA VAL A 41 -4.89 2.57 11.36
C VAL A 41 -4.10 2.17 10.11
N SER A 42 -4.67 2.35 8.93
CA SER A 42 -4.02 2.06 7.64
C SER A 42 -2.76 2.89 7.42
N VAL A 43 -2.80 4.20 7.66
CA VAL A 43 -1.63 5.09 7.55
C VAL A 43 -0.56 4.74 8.57
N ARG A 44 -0.93 4.40 9.80
CA ARG A 44 0.05 4.02 10.83
C ARG A 44 0.78 2.73 10.45
N HIS A 45 0.05 1.68 10.10
CA HIS A 45 0.65 0.39 9.75
C HIS A 45 1.34 0.42 8.39
N GLY A 46 0.75 1.12 7.41
CA GLY A 46 1.37 1.36 6.12
C GLY A 46 2.65 2.19 6.24
N GLY A 47 2.63 3.27 7.02
CA GLY A 47 3.80 4.11 7.28
C GLY A 47 4.90 3.37 8.03
N LEU A 48 4.56 2.62 9.09
CA LEU A 48 5.52 1.75 9.79
C LEU A 48 6.07 0.66 8.88
N GLY A 49 5.22 0.02 8.09
CA GLY A 49 5.62 -1.01 7.13
C GLY A 49 6.61 -0.45 6.12
N LEU A 50 6.29 0.69 5.49
CA LEU A 50 7.20 1.37 4.55
C LEU A 50 8.53 1.76 5.22
N GLY A 51 8.49 2.30 6.44
CA GLY A 51 9.69 2.65 7.20
C GLY A 51 10.57 1.43 7.50
N LEU A 52 9.97 0.32 7.95
CA LEU A 52 10.68 -0.93 8.23
C LEU A 52 11.25 -1.54 6.94
N PHE A 53 10.51 -1.56 5.84
CA PHE A 53 11.01 -2.05 4.56
C PHE A 53 12.13 -1.17 4.00
N ALA A 54 12.04 0.15 4.14
CA ALA A 54 13.12 1.06 3.76
C ALA A 54 14.38 0.81 4.59
N GLY A 55 14.24 0.67 5.92
CA GLY A 55 15.35 0.32 6.81
C GLY A 55 15.96 -1.04 6.48
N ALA A 56 15.13 -2.05 6.23
CA ALA A 56 15.57 -3.39 5.83
C ALA A 56 16.29 -3.39 4.47
N ALA A 57 15.79 -2.63 3.49
CA ALA A 57 16.45 -2.49 2.19
C ALA A 57 17.82 -1.79 2.32
N PHE A 58 17.89 -0.74 3.15
CA PHE A 58 19.15 -0.04 3.42
C PHE A 58 20.18 -0.95 4.11
N LEU A 59 19.79 -1.62 5.20
CA LEU A 59 20.65 -2.57 5.90
C LEU A 59 21.03 -3.76 5.02
N GLY A 60 20.10 -4.25 4.20
CA GLY A 60 20.36 -5.29 3.21
C GLY A 60 21.41 -4.86 2.18
N LEU A 61 21.34 -3.62 1.70
CA LEU A 61 22.36 -3.07 0.80
C LEU A 61 23.74 -3.03 1.48
N LEU A 62 23.82 -2.53 2.72
CA LEU A 62 25.08 -2.50 3.48
C LEU A 62 25.63 -3.92 3.72
N ALA A 63 24.75 -4.87 4.06
CA ALA A 63 25.12 -6.26 4.27
C ALA A 63 25.67 -6.90 2.99
N VAL A 64 25.07 -6.64 1.82
CA VAL A 64 25.58 -7.11 0.53
C VAL A 64 26.97 -6.52 0.24
N ILE A 65 27.20 -5.23 0.52
CA ILE A 65 28.53 -4.61 0.35
C ILE A 65 29.57 -5.30 1.24
N MET A 66 29.28 -5.47 2.54
CA MET A 66 30.18 -6.16 3.46
C MET A 66 30.42 -7.62 3.08
N LEU A 67 29.37 -8.33 2.67
CA LEU A 67 29.47 -9.71 2.18
C LEU A 67 30.36 -9.79 0.93
N SER A 68 30.25 -8.83 0.01
CA SER A 68 31.07 -8.79 -1.20
C SER A 68 32.56 -8.68 -0.86
N VAL A 69 32.89 -7.79 0.07
CA VAL A 69 34.26 -7.61 0.56
C VAL A 69 34.72 -8.88 1.26
N ALA A 70 33.90 -9.46 2.13
CA ALA A 70 34.22 -10.70 2.84
C ALA A 70 34.52 -11.87 1.88
N ILE A 71 33.69 -12.07 0.85
CA ILE A 71 33.91 -13.11 -0.16
C ILE A 71 35.19 -12.83 -0.95
N ALA A 72 35.45 -11.58 -1.35
CA ALA A 72 36.66 -11.23 -2.10
C ALA A 72 37.92 -11.52 -1.27
N TYR A 73 37.95 -11.14 0.01
CA TYR A 73 39.06 -11.47 0.90
C TYR A 73 39.18 -12.96 1.18
N PHE A 74 38.06 -13.69 1.23
CA PHE A 74 38.06 -15.14 1.35
C PHE A 74 38.70 -15.83 0.14
N ILE A 75 38.40 -15.36 -1.09
CA ILE A 75 39.03 -15.86 -2.32
C ILE A 75 40.53 -15.50 -2.39
N HIS A 76 40.91 -14.34 -1.85
CA HIS A 76 42.29 -13.86 -1.84
C HIS A 76 43.21 -14.57 -0.82
N TRP A 77 42.67 -15.47 0.02
CA TRP A 77 43.30 -15.99 1.24
C TRP A 77 44.84 -16.13 1.23
N ASN A 78 45.46 -15.45 2.20
CA ASN A 78 46.87 -15.14 2.41
C ASN A 78 47.89 -16.20 1.91
N GLY A 79 48.27 -16.11 0.64
CA GLY A 79 49.38 -16.86 0.04
C GLY A 79 49.00 -18.02 -0.89
N ALA A 80 47.73 -18.40 -0.96
CA ALA A 80 47.24 -19.47 -1.86
C ALA A 80 46.03 -19.04 -2.71
N GLY A 81 45.42 -17.89 -2.41
CA GLY A 81 44.29 -17.33 -3.13
C GLY A 81 44.67 -16.56 -4.40
N LEU A 82 43.65 -16.06 -5.10
CA LEU A 82 43.83 -15.19 -6.26
C LEU A 82 44.18 -13.76 -5.84
N ASP A 83 44.79 -12.98 -6.73
CA ASP A 83 44.94 -11.55 -6.52
C ASP A 83 43.58 -10.87 -6.29
N LEU A 84 43.59 -9.83 -5.45
CA LEU A 84 42.38 -9.17 -4.96
C LEU A 84 41.47 -8.65 -6.09
N HIS A 85 42.07 -8.17 -7.19
CA HIS A 85 41.30 -7.69 -8.35
C HIS A 85 40.52 -8.81 -9.05
N TRP A 86 41.10 -10.02 -9.18
CA TRP A 86 40.40 -11.17 -9.72
C TRP A 86 39.31 -11.68 -8.78
N ALA A 87 39.56 -11.64 -7.47
CA ALA A 87 38.54 -11.99 -6.48
C ALA A 87 37.30 -11.09 -6.59
N PHE A 88 37.48 -9.76 -6.69
CA PHE A 88 36.37 -8.82 -6.89
C PHE A 88 35.66 -9.02 -8.24
N LEU A 89 36.39 -9.34 -9.32
CA LEU A 89 35.78 -9.65 -10.62
C LEU A 89 34.90 -10.91 -10.56
N ILE A 90 35.31 -11.93 -9.81
CA ILE A 90 34.50 -13.14 -9.61
C ILE A 90 33.22 -12.81 -8.85
N VAL A 91 33.30 -12.05 -7.76
CA VAL A 91 32.13 -11.63 -6.97
C VAL A 91 31.19 -10.75 -7.81
N PHE A 92 31.74 -9.84 -8.62
CA PHE A 92 30.96 -9.05 -9.57
C PHE A 92 30.25 -9.93 -10.60
N GLY A 93 30.98 -10.88 -11.21
CA GLY A 93 30.41 -11.84 -12.16
C GLY A 93 29.26 -12.65 -11.55
N LEU A 94 29.41 -13.09 -10.30
CA LEU A 94 28.36 -13.77 -9.55
C LEU A 94 27.09 -12.92 -9.44
N TYR A 95 27.21 -11.63 -9.07
CA TYR A 95 26.04 -10.75 -9.01
C TYR A 95 25.42 -10.46 -10.36
N VAL A 96 26.21 -10.32 -11.42
CA VAL A 96 25.69 -10.18 -12.78
C VAL A 96 24.87 -11.40 -13.19
N LEU A 97 25.35 -12.61 -12.87
CA LEU A 97 24.60 -13.85 -13.15
C LEU A 97 23.30 -13.92 -12.36
N ILE A 98 23.33 -13.59 -11.06
CA ILE A 98 22.12 -13.55 -10.23
C ILE A 98 21.13 -12.51 -10.77
N ALA A 99 21.60 -11.31 -11.10
CA ALA A 99 20.77 -10.23 -11.65
C ALA A 99 20.15 -10.63 -13.00
N ALA A 100 20.91 -11.25 -13.89
CA ALA A 100 20.42 -11.76 -15.16
C ALA A 100 19.32 -12.82 -14.97
N LEU A 101 19.50 -13.75 -14.02
CA LEU A 101 18.50 -14.76 -13.70
C LEU A 101 17.22 -14.13 -13.15
N LEU A 102 17.34 -13.20 -12.19
CA LEU A 102 16.18 -12.50 -11.61
C LEU A 102 15.44 -11.66 -12.66
N ALA A 103 16.16 -10.96 -13.54
CA ALA A 103 15.57 -10.20 -14.63
C ALA A 103 14.83 -11.13 -15.61
N PHE A 104 15.44 -12.26 -15.97
CA PHE A 104 14.82 -13.25 -16.86
C PHE A 104 13.51 -13.81 -16.27
N VAL A 105 13.54 -14.23 -15.00
CA VAL A 105 12.35 -14.73 -14.28
C VAL A 105 11.30 -13.61 -14.17
N GLY A 106 11.69 -12.40 -13.80
CA GLY A 106 10.81 -11.24 -13.71
C GLY A 106 10.10 -10.94 -15.02
N ILE A 107 10.83 -10.89 -16.14
CA ILE A 107 10.25 -10.71 -17.48
C ILE A 107 9.26 -11.83 -17.80
N LYS A 108 9.59 -13.09 -17.48
CA LYS A 108 8.68 -14.23 -17.70
C LYS A 108 7.40 -14.11 -16.88
N GLN A 109 7.48 -13.62 -15.64
CA GLN A 109 6.32 -13.41 -14.78
C GLN A 109 5.45 -12.26 -15.28
N VAL A 110 6.04 -11.12 -15.64
CA VAL A 110 5.29 -9.97 -16.21
C VAL A 110 4.57 -10.38 -17.49
N LYS A 111 5.22 -11.14 -18.38
CA LYS A 111 4.60 -11.62 -19.62
C LYS A 111 3.43 -12.58 -19.40
N GLN A 112 3.32 -13.24 -18.24
CA GLN A 112 2.19 -14.11 -17.92
C GLN A 112 0.96 -13.34 -17.43
N VAL A 113 1.13 -12.09 -16.99
CA VAL A 113 0.00 -11.26 -16.56
C VAL A 113 -0.76 -10.78 -17.80
N LYS A 114 -1.92 -11.39 -18.06
CA LYS A 114 -2.86 -10.88 -19.07
C LYS A 114 -3.43 -9.54 -18.61
N ALA A 115 -3.53 -8.58 -19.52
CA ALA A 115 -4.16 -7.31 -19.23
C ALA A 115 -5.61 -7.54 -18.74
N PRO A 116 -6.13 -6.71 -17.81
CA PRO A 116 -7.49 -6.88 -17.28
C PRO A 116 -8.53 -6.49 -18.33
N GLU A 117 -8.82 -7.41 -19.26
CA GLU A 117 -9.68 -7.20 -20.43
C GLU A 117 -11.06 -6.66 -20.06
N ARG A 118 -11.67 -7.19 -18.98
CA ARG A 118 -13.00 -6.75 -18.51
C ARG A 118 -13.00 -5.31 -17.99
N ALA A 119 -11.97 -4.91 -17.24
CA ALA A 119 -11.83 -3.54 -16.74
C ALA A 119 -11.58 -2.55 -17.89
N ILE A 120 -10.77 -2.96 -18.88
CA ILE A 120 -10.52 -2.18 -20.09
C ILE A 120 -11.81 -2.05 -20.93
N GLN A 121 -12.60 -3.11 -21.08
CA GLN A 121 -13.88 -3.07 -21.79
C GLN A 121 -14.91 -2.19 -21.10
N GLN A 122 -15.04 -2.27 -19.77
CA GLN A 122 -15.94 -1.40 -19.01
C GLN A 122 -15.52 0.07 -19.12
N GLY A 123 -14.23 0.39 -18.98
CA GLY A 123 -13.72 1.75 -19.15
C GLY A 123 -14.00 2.35 -20.54
N LYS A 124 -13.97 1.52 -21.59
CA LYS A 124 -14.29 1.93 -22.97
C LYS A 124 -15.79 2.24 -23.18
N GLN A 125 -16.69 1.71 -22.35
CA GLN A 125 -18.14 1.97 -22.45
C GLN A 125 -18.58 3.26 -21.74
N ILE A 126 -17.77 3.79 -20.82
CA ILE A 126 -18.01 5.04 -20.10
C ILE A 126 -18.15 6.26 -21.06
N PRO A 127 -17.26 6.48 -22.04
CA PRO A 127 -17.40 7.61 -22.96
C PRO A 127 -18.62 7.48 -23.87
N SER A 128 -19.03 6.28 -24.27
CA SER A 128 -20.26 6.09 -25.07
C SER A 128 -21.54 6.41 -24.30
N ALA A 129 -21.55 6.22 -22.97
CA ALA A 129 -22.69 6.59 -22.12
C ALA A 129 -22.80 8.11 -21.89
N LEU A 130 -21.67 8.84 -21.96
CA LEU A 130 -21.63 10.30 -21.80
C LEU A 130 -21.84 11.07 -23.11
N LYS A 131 -21.53 10.47 -24.27
CA LYS A 131 -21.64 11.13 -25.60
C LYS A 131 -23.06 11.16 -26.20
N GLY A 132 -24.04 10.48 -25.57
CA GLY A 132 -25.44 10.44 -26.02
C GLY A 132 -26.36 11.53 -25.44
N ARG A 133 -25.82 12.49 -24.68
CA ARG A 133 -26.55 13.65 -24.15
C ARG A 133 -25.86 14.95 -24.59
N GLY A 134 -26.08 15.32 -25.85
CA GLY A 134 -25.64 16.58 -26.45
C GLY A 134 -26.54 16.91 -27.61
#